data_AF-A0A936UL38-F1
#
_entry.id   AF-A0A936UL38-F1
#
_cell.length_a   1.000
_cell.length_b   1.000
_cell.length_c   1.000
_cell.angle_alpha   90.00
_cell.angle_beta   90.00
_cell.angle_gamma   90.00
#
_symmetry.space_group_name_H-M   'P 1'
#
loop_
_entity.id
_entity.type
_entity.pdbx_description
1 polymer ?
#
loop_
_entity_poly.entity_id
_entity_poly.type
_entity_poly.pdbx_seq_one_letter_code
_entity_poly.pdbx_strand_id
1 'polypeptide(L)' 'MALFGLFGGKEKKEALDAGLDRSRSSFFGKIAKAIAGKTAVDDDLLDALEETLVTSDVGVGTTLEDH' A
#
# COMPACT_ATOMS: atom_id res chain seq x y z
N MET A 1 18.53 -0.21 27.56
CA MET A 1 17.45 -0.46 26.56
C MET A 1 17.47 0.51 25.37
N ALA A 2 18.13 1.67 25.42
CA ALA A 2 18.17 2.61 24.28
C ALA A 2 19.02 2.13 23.08
N LEU A 3 20.11 1.39 23.33
CA LEU A 3 20.98 0.88 22.26
C LEU A 3 20.39 -0.34 21.52
N PHE A 4 19.56 -1.15 22.20
CA PHE A 4 18.90 -2.32 21.58
C PHE A 4 17.78 -1.92 20.60
N GLY A 5 17.10 -0.80 20.84
CA GLY A 5 16.11 -0.23 19.91
C GLY A 5 16.73 0.43 18.68
N LEU A 6 17.96 0.96 18.79
CA LEU A 6 18.62 1.68 17.69
C LEU A 6 19.28 0.73 16.67
N PHE A 7 19.91 -0.36 17.13
CA PHE A 7 20.58 -1.33 16.25
C PHE A 7 19.63 -2.45 15.78
N GLY A 8 18.77 -2.98 16.67
CA GLY A 8 17.78 -3.99 16.29
C GLY A 8 16.61 -3.45 15.46
N GLY A 9 16.35 -2.13 15.53
CA GLY A 9 15.31 -1.49 14.73
C GLY A 9 15.65 -1.41 13.24
N LYS A 10 16.93 -1.22 12.88
CA LYS A 10 17.38 -1.19 11.48
C LYS A 10 17.29 -2.56 10.82
N GLU A 11 17.83 -3.60 11.45
CA GLU A 11 17.79 -4.97 10.92
C GLU A 11 16.35 -5.47 10.77
N LYS A 12 15.48 -5.20 11.76
CA LYS A 12 14.05 -5.52 11.66
C LYS A 12 13.34 -4.76 10.54
N LYS A 13 13.72 -3.50 10.32
CA LYS A 13 13.18 -2.69 9.23
C LYS A 13 13.62 -3.22 7.88
N GLU A 14 14.90 -3.56 7.70
CA GLU A 14 15.42 -4.14 6.47
C GLU A 14 14.75 -5.50 6.16
N ALA A 15 14.59 -6.36 7.18
CA ALA A 15 13.88 -7.63 7.03
C ALA A 15 12.39 -7.44 6.68
N LEU A 16 11.72 -6.44 7.28
CA LEU A 16 10.34 -6.09 6.98
C LEU A 16 10.20 -5.52 5.56
N ASP A 17 11.09 -4.61 5.16
CA ASP A 17 11.12 -4.00 3.83
C ASP A 17 11.34 -5.08 2.75
N ALA A 18 12.28 -6.02 2.99
CA ALA A 18 12.51 -7.16 2.10
C ALA A 18 11.30 -8.11 2.04
N GLY A 19 10.66 -8.39 3.17
CA GLY A 19 9.47 -9.25 3.24
C GLY A 19 8.25 -8.66 2.52
N LEU A 20 8.12 -7.33 2.52
CA LEU A 20 7.01 -6.61 1.88
C LEU A 20 7.30 -6.17 0.45
N ASP A 21 8.53 -6.32 -0.05
CA ASP A 21 8.96 -5.78 -1.34
C ASP A 21 8.05 -6.22 -2.51
N ARG A 22 7.66 -7.50 -2.53
CA ARG A 22 6.77 -8.05 -3.57
C ARG A 22 5.35 -7.45 -3.49
N SER A 23 4.79 -7.34 -2.29
CA SER A 23 3.46 -6.76 -2.10
C SER A 23 3.47 -5.27 -2.43
N ARG A 24 4.52 -4.56 -1.99
CA ARG A 24 4.75 -3.15 -2.27
C ARG A 24 4.84 -2.87 -3.77
N SER A 25 5.72 -3.58 -4.47
CA SER A 25 5.91 -3.40 -5.92
C SER A 25 4.64 -3.74 -6.71
N SER A 26 3.95 -4.83 -6.37
CA SER A 26 2.66 -5.20 -6.97
C SER A 26 1.59 -4.12 -6.74
N PHE A 27 1.43 -3.67 -5.50
CA PHE A 27 0.43 -2.68 -5.11
C PHE A 27 0.64 -1.33 -5.79
N PHE A 28 1.86 -0.78 -5.73
CA PHE A 28 2.19 0.46 -6.41
C PHE A 28 2.10 0.32 -7.94
N GLY A 29 2.38 -0.86 -8.50
CA GLY A 29 2.17 -1.15 -9.92
C GLY A 29 0.71 -1.06 -10.34
N LYS A 30 -0.21 -1.63 -9.54
CA LYS A 30 -1.66 -1.52 -9.79
C LYS A 30 -2.14 -0.06 -9.71
N ILE A 31 -1.73 0.67 -8.68
CA ILE A 31 -2.07 2.10 -8.52
C ILE A 31 -1.51 2.93 -9.69
N ALA A 32 -0.24 2.74 -10.05
CA ALA A 32 0.39 3.46 -11.16
C ALA A 32 -0.36 3.26 -12.47
N LYS A 33 -0.90 2.05 -12.69
CA LYS A 33 -1.74 1.76 -13.86
C LYS A 33 -3.11 2.43 -13.78
N ALA A 34 -3.75 2.46 -12.60
CA ALA A 34 -5.05 3.10 -12.40
C ALA A 34 -5.01 4.62 -12.61
N ILE A 35 -3.90 5.28 -12.22
CA ILE A 35 -3.72 6.73 -12.38
C ILE A 35 -3.12 7.13 -13.74
N ALA A 36 -2.69 6.17 -14.56
CA ALA A 36 -1.99 6.48 -15.81
C ALA A 36 -2.90 7.25 -16.78
N GLY A 37 -2.52 8.49 -17.11
CA GLY A 37 -3.29 9.36 -18.00
C GLY A 37 -4.39 10.18 -17.32
N LYS A 38 -4.59 10.03 -16.00
CA LYS A 38 -5.45 10.90 -15.19
C LYS A 38 -4.67 12.15 -14.78
N THR A 39 -5.27 13.33 -14.91
CA THR A 39 -4.65 14.62 -14.52
C THR A 39 -5.17 15.17 -13.20
N ALA A 40 -6.27 14.62 -12.70
CA ALA A 40 -6.90 14.99 -11.45
C ALA A 40 -7.50 13.73 -10.81
N VAL A 41 -7.78 13.82 -9.51
CA VAL A 41 -8.52 12.78 -8.79
C VAL A 41 -10.00 13.03 -9.02
N ASP A 42 -10.65 12.07 -9.68
CA ASP A 42 -12.08 12.07 -10.02
C ASP A 42 -12.76 10.80 -9.47
N ASP A 43 -14.09 10.76 -9.51
CA ASP A 43 -14.87 9.64 -8.96
C ASP A 43 -14.52 8.31 -9.64
N ASP A 44 -14.35 8.32 -10.96
CA ASP A 44 -13.89 7.15 -11.73
C ASP A 44 -12.53 6.61 -11.24
N LEU A 45 -11.61 7.48 -10.81
CA LEU A 45 -10.34 7.08 -10.24
C LEU A 45 -10.50 6.51 -8.83
N LEU A 46 -11.39 7.09 -8.02
CA LEU A 46 -11.68 6.59 -6.68
C LEU A 46 -12.27 5.18 -6.73
N ASP A 47 -13.20 4.92 -7.65
CA ASP A 47 -13.77 3.59 -7.89
C ASP A 47 -12.68 2.57 -8.31
N ALA A 48 -11.78 2.97 -9.21
CA ALA A 48 -10.67 2.12 -9.63
C ALA A 48 -9.68 1.82 -8.49
N LEU A 49 -9.49 2.77 -7.57
CA LEU A 49 -8.67 2.57 -6.38
C LEU A 49 -9.37 1.65 -5.36
N GLU A 50 -10.68 1.77 -5.20
CA GLU A 50 -11.49 0.88 -4.35
C GLU A 50 -11.35 -0.58 -4.83
N GLU A 51 -11.58 -0.84 -6.12
CA GLU A 51 -11.41 -2.19 -6.70
C GLU A 51 -9.97 -2.70 -6.51
N THR A 52 -8.98 -1.82 -6.70
CA THR A 52 -7.56 -2.16 -6.52
C THR A 52 -7.24 -2.56 -5.07
N LEU A 53 -7.82 -1.87 -4.09
CA LEU A 53 -7.64 -2.15 -2.67
C LEU A 53 -8.32 -3.45 -2.26
N VAL A 54 -9.58 -3.67 -2.68
CA VAL A 54 -10.32 -4.91 -2.42
C VAL A 54 -9.60 -6.12 -3.01
N THR A 55 -9.10 -6.03 -4.24
CA THR A 55 -8.35 -7.12 -4.91
C THR A 55 -6.90 -7.27 -4.43
N SER A 56 -6.46 -6.44 -3.48
CA SER A 56 -5.15 -6.54 -2.83
C SER A 56 -5.25 -7.08 -1.41
N ASP A 57 -6.35 -7.77 -1.09
CA ASP A 57 -6.62 -8.41 0.20
C ASP A 57 -6.69 -7.41 1.38
N VAL A 58 -7.00 -6.13 1.11
CA VAL A 58 -7.24 -5.12 2.16
C VAL A 58 -8.60 -5.33 2.83
N GLY A 59 -9.58 -5.87 2.09
CA GLY A 59 -10.93 -6.15 2.57
C GLY A 59 -11.88 -4.97 2.45
N VAL A 60 -13.16 -5.26 2.24
CA VAL A 60 -14.20 -4.26 1.94
C VAL A 60 -14.37 -3.26 3.09
N GLY A 61 -14.49 -3.73 4.33
CA GLY A 61 -14.69 -2.86 5.49
C GLY A 61 -13.51 -1.92 5.80
N THR A 62 -12.29 -2.30 5.38
CA THR A 62 -11.11 -1.43 5.50
C THR A 62 -10.94 -0.50 4.30
N THR A 63 -11.47 -0.89 3.14
CA THR A 63 -11.40 -0.06 1.92
C THR A 63 -12.43 1.07 1.94
N LEU A 64 -13.62 0.82 2.50
CA LEU A 64 -14.76 1.74 2.46
C LEU A 64 -14.95 2.59 3.74
N GLU A 65 -13.93 2.70 4.62
CA GLU A 65 -13.99 3.33 5.97
C GLU A 65 -15.33 4.03 6.29
N ASP A 66 -16.18 3.37 7.10
CA ASP A 66 -17.52 3.86 7.48
C ASP A 66 -17.47 5.33 7.92
N HIS A 67 -17.92 6.22 7.04
CA HIS A 67 -18.36 7.58 7.34
C HIS A 67 -19.77 7.79 6.80
#